data_AF-A0A419FJB0-F1
#
_entry.id   AF-A0A419FJB0-F1
#
_cell.length_a   1.000
_cell.length_b   1.000
_cell.length_c   1.000
_cell.angle_alpha   90.00
_cell.angle_beta   90.00
_cell.angle_gamma   90.00
#
_symmetry.space_group_name_H-M   'P 1'
#
loop_
_entity.id
_entity.type
_entity.pdbx_description
1 polymer ?
#
loop_
_entity_poly.entity_id
_entity_poly.type
_entity_poly.pdbx_seq_one_letter_code
_entity_poly.pdbx_strand_id
1 'polypeptide(L)'
;MWSAQPSHAAPPREGFSLREARDEWRRAVAAPEPGPILRRFAMAPGAIEALSIERLQTEAGVLPWVGDEARLALRLAYAVGDPSILSDLEFAPGAVERGVEALRAGQALFADVRMVVSGVDQATADAVGVDVRCLLDAAGVAEDARVRGITRSAQAVLEHAEQLSGAVVAIGNAPTALLALLDLIDAGIARPELVLGFPVGYVAAAESKEELRQRDVPYVTLRGHRGGTPLAVSAINTLLRIASERTGEKPRERSRPDAILLVGHGSREPEAARAMERVMAEMAARGPIGIVEPGFVQLAAPTIPEGVGRCVLQGARNIVAVPYFLHEGKHVLRDLPALLRQAAEEYPGTQICLAAPIGSHSGLTNIALDRAMHGPFIGDVLESANDLGAAGYVMSSAPFTYREDGRPDWSQMWQSFCELSLFGGPPHRGPDDPVRSIELEGSAPAVGDPIDEVRRGIYETTGLVSELAEPGWITVTCASERMAAWMCATIILENVDARARGNALYVPARPSFTMEDEVKSVITVVAKTHHYWTSGHLSPRPAPLRGHGPRL
;
A
#
# COMPACT_ATOMS: atom_id res chain seq x y z
N MET A 1 -51.71 -22.05 -44.75
CA MET A 1 -50.66 -22.35 -45.75
C MET A 1 -49.55 -21.33 -45.54
N TRP A 2 -48.74 -21.55 -44.49
CA TRP A 2 -47.53 -20.80 -44.12
C TRP A 2 -46.40 -21.84 -44.16
N SER A 3 -45.14 -21.56 -44.42
CA SER A 3 -44.39 -20.45 -45.01
C SER A 3 -42.94 -20.97 -45.05
N ALA A 4 -42.11 -20.39 -45.91
CA ALA A 4 -40.64 -20.39 -45.85
C ALA A 4 -39.89 -21.75 -45.94
N GLN A 5 -39.35 -21.99 -47.13
CA GLN A 5 -38.19 -22.85 -47.37
C GLN A 5 -36.88 -22.21 -46.84
N PRO A 6 -35.82 -23.01 -46.65
CA PRO A 6 -34.86 -22.87 -45.55
C PRO A 6 -33.77 -21.84 -45.80
N SER A 7 -33.38 -21.14 -44.73
CA SER A 7 -32.18 -20.30 -44.75
C SER A 7 -30.93 -21.16 -44.90
N HIS A 8 -30.11 -20.82 -45.89
CA HIS A 8 -28.72 -21.27 -45.95
C HIS A 8 -27.97 -20.69 -44.75
N ALA A 9 -27.66 -21.55 -43.78
CA ALA A 9 -26.75 -21.20 -42.69
C ALA A 9 -25.36 -20.90 -43.25
N ALA A 10 -24.92 -19.65 -43.10
CA ALA A 10 -23.53 -19.27 -43.29
C ALA A 10 -22.68 -19.95 -42.19
N PRO A 11 -21.44 -20.40 -42.52
CA PRO A 11 -20.56 -21.02 -41.54
C PRO A 11 -20.20 -20.00 -40.44
N PRO A 12 -19.94 -20.44 -39.19
CA PRO A 12 -19.64 -19.51 -38.10
C PRO A 12 -18.35 -18.75 -38.43
N ARG A 13 -18.43 -17.42 -38.53
CA ARG A 13 -17.25 -16.57 -38.67
C ARG A 13 -16.64 -16.34 -37.31
N GLU A 14 -15.56 -17.06 -37.07
CA GLU A 14 -14.58 -16.92 -36.00
C GLU A 14 -14.06 -15.47 -35.94
N GLY A 15 -14.61 -14.68 -35.03
CA GLY A 15 -14.07 -13.38 -34.67
C GLY A 15 -12.98 -13.58 -33.63
N PHE A 16 -11.72 -13.37 -34.02
CA PHE A 16 -10.56 -13.42 -33.13
C PHE A 16 -10.79 -12.50 -31.91
N SER A 17 -11.14 -13.10 -30.78
CA SER A 17 -11.48 -12.41 -29.54
C SER A 17 -10.21 -12.02 -28.78
N LEU A 18 -10.28 -11.02 -27.90
CA LEU A 18 -9.19 -10.64 -26.98
C LEU A 18 -8.66 -11.82 -26.14
N ARG A 19 -9.45 -12.89 -25.97
CA ARG A 19 -8.95 -14.13 -25.38
C ARG A 19 -8.05 -14.91 -26.33
N GLU A 20 -8.39 -14.99 -27.61
CA GLU A 20 -7.69 -15.84 -28.59
C GLU A 20 -6.28 -15.31 -28.90
N ALA A 21 -6.14 -13.99 -29.08
CA ALA A 21 -4.83 -13.36 -29.26
C ALA A 21 -3.96 -13.43 -27.98
N ARG A 22 -4.57 -13.34 -26.79
CA ARG A 22 -3.88 -13.52 -25.50
C ARG A 22 -3.42 -14.96 -25.30
N ASP A 23 -4.24 -15.91 -25.73
CA ASP A 23 -3.96 -17.35 -25.61
C ASP A 23 -2.94 -17.81 -26.67
N GLU A 24 -2.85 -17.16 -27.83
CA GLU A 24 -1.80 -17.38 -28.82
C GLU A 24 -0.44 -16.83 -28.36
N TRP A 25 -0.42 -15.65 -27.74
CA TRP A 25 0.77 -15.07 -27.13
C TRP A 25 1.30 -15.90 -25.95
N ARG A 26 0.41 -16.42 -25.09
CA ARG A 26 0.77 -17.35 -24.01
C ARG A 26 1.34 -18.68 -24.54
N ARG A 27 0.75 -19.22 -25.62
CA ARG A 27 1.23 -20.43 -26.30
C ARG A 27 2.61 -20.24 -26.94
N ALA A 28 2.91 -19.04 -27.45
CA ALA A 28 4.17 -18.75 -28.12
C ALA A 28 5.36 -18.50 -27.16
N VAL A 29 5.12 -18.13 -25.90
CA VAL A 29 6.18 -17.78 -24.92
C VAL A 29 6.43 -18.88 -23.87
N ALA A 30 5.51 -19.84 -23.72
CA ALA A 30 5.63 -21.08 -22.94
C ALA A 30 6.52 -21.05 -21.68
N ALA A 31 6.29 -20.08 -20.78
CA ALA A 31 6.36 -20.43 -19.37
C ALA A 31 5.14 -21.32 -19.07
N PRO A 32 5.27 -22.41 -18.30
CA PRO A 32 4.12 -23.25 -17.97
C PRO A 32 3.03 -22.37 -17.36
N GLU A 33 1.85 -22.34 -17.98
CA GLU A 33 0.70 -21.62 -17.45
C GLU A 33 0.40 -22.13 -16.03
N PRO A 34 0.04 -21.24 -15.09
CA PRO A 34 -0.46 -21.63 -13.78
C PRO A 34 -1.47 -22.77 -13.92
N GLY A 35 -1.13 -23.95 -13.39
CA GLY A 35 -2.04 -25.08 -13.42
C GLY A 35 -3.36 -24.77 -12.70
N PRO A 36 -4.40 -25.61 -12.87
CA PRO A 36 -5.69 -25.42 -12.22
C PRO A 36 -5.58 -25.30 -10.69
N ILE A 37 -4.60 -25.96 -10.09
CA ILE A 37 -4.31 -25.88 -8.66
C ILE A 37 -3.81 -24.48 -8.27
N LEU A 38 -2.82 -23.92 -8.99
CA LEU A 38 -2.27 -22.61 -8.70
C LEU A 38 -3.32 -21.50 -8.90
N ARG A 39 -4.13 -21.58 -9.96
CA ARG A 39 -5.23 -20.62 -10.20
C ARG A 39 -6.33 -20.67 -9.14
N ARG A 40 -6.56 -21.83 -8.54
CA ARG A 40 -7.60 -22.01 -7.52
C ARG A 40 -7.16 -21.49 -6.15
N PHE A 41 -5.87 -21.63 -5.81
CA PHE A 41 -5.39 -21.40 -4.45
C PHE A 41 -4.37 -20.27 -4.30
N ALA A 42 -3.69 -19.84 -5.36
CA ALA A 42 -2.69 -18.77 -5.25
C ALA A 42 -3.34 -17.38 -5.32
N MET A 43 -2.81 -16.48 -4.50
CA MET A 43 -3.14 -15.05 -4.48
C MET A 43 -1.85 -14.23 -4.59
N ALA A 44 -1.96 -12.91 -4.74
CA ALA A 44 -0.80 -12.04 -4.66
C ALA A 44 -0.14 -12.15 -3.26
N PRO A 45 1.20 -12.12 -3.13
CA PRO A 45 1.89 -12.35 -1.85
C PRO A 45 1.37 -11.51 -0.68
N GLY A 46 1.18 -10.20 -0.87
CA GLY A 46 0.63 -9.33 0.18
C GLY A 46 -0.81 -9.66 0.57
N ALA A 47 -1.61 -10.18 -0.36
CA ALA A 47 -2.97 -10.62 -0.07
C ALA A 47 -3.00 -11.97 0.67
N ILE A 48 -2.05 -12.87 0.39
CA ILE A 48 -1.87 -14.13 1.14
C ILE A 48 -1.54 -13.80 2.59
N GLU A 49 -0.57 -12.92 2.81
CA GLU A 49 -0.09 -12.58 4.14
C GLU A 49 -1.18 -11.89 4.98
N ALA A 50 -1.85 -10.87 4.41
CA ALA A 50 -2.94 -10.18 5.10
C ALA A 50 -4.08 -11.14 5.50
N LEU A 51 -4.55 -11.96 4.55
CA LEU A 51 -5.61 -12.94 4.81
C LEU A 51 -5.16 -14.03 5.80
N SER A 52 -3.89 -14.43 5.78
CA SER A 52 -3.37 -15.43 6.71
C SER A 52 -3.33 -14.89 8.14
N ILE A 53 -2.92 -13.63 8.33
CA ILE A 53 -2.94 -12.98 9.65
C ILE A 53 -4.37 -12.76 10.15
N GLU A 54 -5.29 -12.35 9.29
CA GLU A 54 -6.72 -12.21 9.64
C GLU A 54 -7.33 -13.54 10.13
N ARG A 55 -7.08 -14.63 9.38
CA ARG A 55 -7.54 -15.98 9.76
C ARG A 55 -6.90 -16.44 11.07
N LEU A 56 -5.60 -16.22 11.21
CA LEU A 56 -4.87 -16.57 12.41
C LEU A 56 -5.38 -15.80 13.64
N GLN A 57 -5.69 -14.51 13.51
CA GLN A 57 -6.29 -13.71 14.58
C GLN A 57 -7.67 -14.24 14.97
N THR A 58 -8.47 -14.63 13.98
CA THR A 58 -9.78 -15.24 14.22
C THR A 58 -9.67 -16.55 14.99
N GLU A 59 -8.71 -17.40 14.63
CA GLU A 59 -8.47 -18.69 15.28
C GLU A 59 -7.81 -18.56 16.66
N ALA A 60 -6.88 -17.62 16.81
CA ALA A 60 -6.20 -17.33 18.07
C ALA A 60 -7.12 -16.69 19.12
N GLY A 61 -8.18 -16.01 18.68
CA GLY A 61 -9.09 -15.29 19.56
C GLY A 61 -8.41 -14.10 20.26
N VAL A 62 -8.78 -13.85 21.52
CA VAL A 62 -8.23 -12.74 22.30
C VAL A 62 -6.82 -13.10 22.78
N LEU A 63 -5.83 -12.33 22.31
CA LEU A 63 -4.45 -12.46 22.76
C LEU A 63 -4.26 -11.80 24.12
N PRO A 64 -3.42 -12.36 25.01
CA PRO A 64 -3.06 -11.72 26.28
C PRO A 64 -2.07 -10.56 26.12
N TRP A 65 -1.48 -10.40 24.92
CA TRP A 65 -0.51 -9.36 24.60
C TRP A 65 -1.12 -8.25 23.75
N VAL A 66 -0.49 -7.08 23.77
CA VAL A 66 -0.87 -5.90 22.97
C VAL A 66 0.34 -5.34 22.21
N GLY A 67 0.08 -4.45 21.24
CA GLY A 67 1.14 -3.75 20.52
C GLY A 67 2.14 -4.68 19.83
N ASP A 68 3.44 -4.41 20.02
CA ASP A 68 4.51 -5.15 19.35
C ASP A 68 4.65 -6.60 19.86
N GLU A 69 4.27 -6.90 21.11
CA GLU A 69 4.23 -8.28 21.61
C GLU A 69 3.13 -9.09 20.90
N ALA A 70 1.94 -8.52 20.71
CA ALA A 70 0.86 -9.18 19.96
C ALA A 70 1.25 -9.40 18.49
N ARG A 71 1.91 -8.40 17.89
CA ARG A 71 2.43 -8.49 16.52
C ARG A 71 3.46 -9.59 16.38
N LEU A 72 4.40 -9.70 17.32
CA LEU A 72 5.40 -10.76 17.33
C LEU A 72 4.75 -12.14 17.55
N ALA A 73 3.81 -12.26 18.49
CA ALA A 73 3.08 -13.51 18.75
C ALA A 73 2.37 -14.05 17.50
N LEU A 74 1.63 -13.19 16.79
CA LEU A 74 0.96 -13.57 15.54
C LEU A 74 1.94 -13.95 14.45
N ARG A 75 3.08 -13.26 14.35
CA ARG A 75 4.12 -13.59 13.36
C ARG A 75 4.76 -14.94 13.63
N LEU A 76 5.01 -15.26 14.89
CA LEU A 76 5.52 -16.57 15.29
C LEU A 76 4.55 -17.69 14.93
N ALA A 77 3.26 -17.54 15.26
CA ALA A 77 2.25 -18.55 14.94
C ALA A 77 2.04 -18.70 13.42
N TYR A 78 2.09 -17.59 12.66
CA TYR A 78 2.07 -17.61 11.20
C TYR A 78 3.26 -18.38 10.60
N ALA A 79 4.47 -18.16 11.13
CA ALA A 79 5.69 -18.76 10.59
C ALA A 79 5.73 -20.30 10.67
N VAL A 80 5.02 -20.88 11.65
CA VAL A 80 4.89 -22.33 11.80
C VAL A 80 3.52 -22.88 11.40
N GLY A 81 2.56 -22.00 11.05
CA GLY A 81 1.21 -22.39 10.68
C GLY A 81 0.42 -23.06 11.81
N ASP A 82 0.74 -22.74 13.07
CA ASP A 82 0.16 -23.38 14.26
C ASP A 82 -0.20 -22.33 15.32
N PRO A 83 -1.47 -21.92 15.45
CA PRO A 83 -1.90 -20.99 16.50
C PRO A 83 -1.78 -21.57 17.91
N SER A 84 -1.73 -22.91 18.06
CA SER A 84 -1.63 -23.52 19.38
C SER A 84 -0.29 -23.26 20.07
N ILE A 85 0.72 -22.72 19.37
CA ILE A 85 1.96 -22.27 20.03
C ILE A 85 1.72 -21.09 20.96
N LEU A 86 0.65 -20.32 20.74
CA LEU A 86 0.36 -19.11 21.52
C LEU A 86 0.09 -19.42 22.99
N SER A 87 -0.40 -20.63 23.31
CA SER A 87 -0.59 -21.05 24.71
C SER A 87 0.73 -21.32 25.44
N ASP A 88 1.79 -21.64 24.69
CA ASP A 88 3.11 -21.94 25.23
C ASP A 88 4.06 -20.75 25.16
N LEU A 89 3.69 -19.69 24.43
CA LEU A 89 4.50 -18.51 24.21
C LEU A 89 4.59 -17.65 25.46
N GLU A 90 5.80 -17.23 25.79
CA GLU A 90 6.07 -16.35 26.92
C GLU A 90 7.07 -15.27 26.55
N PHE A 91 6.77 -14.06 27.02
CA PHE A 91 7.63 -12.88 26.92
C PHE A 91 8.02 -12.49 28.34
N ALA A 92 9.32 -12.32 28.60
CA ALA A 92 9.72 -11.62 29.81
C ALA A 92 9.25 -10.16 29.74
N PRO A 93 8.89 -9.51 30.87
CA PRO A 93 8.42 -8.13 30.87
C PRO A 93 9.38 -7.19 30.13
N GLY A 94 8.88 -6.47 29.12
CA GLY A 94 9.66 -5.50 28.35
C GLY A 94 10.69 -6.11 27.38
N ALA A 95 10.69 -7.43 27.17
CA ALA A 95 11.66 -8.11 26.32
C ALA A 95 11.65 -7.62 24.86
N VAL A 96 10.45 -7.43 24.29
CA VAL A 96 10.31 -6.97 22.91
C VAL A 96 10.84 -5.56 22.74
N GLU A 97 10.52 -4.65 23.67
CA GLU A 97 10.98 -3.26 23.62
C GLU A 97 12.51 -3.18 23.74
N ARG A 98 13.09 -3.87 24.73
CA ARG A 98 14.56 -3.92 24.91
C ARG A 98 15.27 -4.48 23.68
N GLY A 99 14.74 -5.55 23.08
CA GLY A 99 15.28 -6.11 21.85
C GLY A 99 15.24 -5.13 20.69
N VAL A 100 14.11 -4.43 20.48
CA VAL A 100 13.97 -3.42 19.43
C VAL A 100 14.94 -2.26 19.65
N GLU A 101 15.07 -1.77 20.89
CA GLU A 101 16.00 -0.69 21.23
C GLU A 101 17.46 -1.09 21.01
N ALA A 102 17.85 -2.30 21.40
CA ALA A 102 19.18 -2.83 21.16
C ALA A 102 19.51 -2.88 19.65
N LEU A 103 18.58 -3.38 18.83
CA LEU A 103 18.75 -3.40 17.37
C LEU A 103 18.84 -1.99 16.79
N ARG A 104 18.01 -1.04 17.24
CA ARG A 104 18.09 0.37 16.82
C ARG A 104 19.40 1.03 17.22
N ALA A 105 20.00 0.61 18.33
CA ALA A 105 21.32 1.07 18.78
C ALA A 105 22.47 0.41 18.00
N GLY A 106 22.19 -0.43 17.00
CA GLY A 106 23.19 -1.12 16.20
C GLY A 106 23.90 -2.25 16.95
N GLN A 107 23.30 -2.78 18.04
CA GLN A 107 23.86 -3.93 18.73
C GLN A 107 23.86 -5.15 17.81
N ALA A 108 24.89 -5.99 17.95
CA ALA A 108 25.03 -7.19 17.15
C ALA A 108 23.92 -8.21 17.45
N LEU A 109 23.59 -9.01 16.44
CA LEU A 109 22.67 -10.13 16.55
C LEU A 109 23.43 -11.43 16.33
N PHE A 110 23.43 -12.31 17.33
CA PHE A 110 24.05 -13.62 17.25
C PHE A 110 23.01 -14.73 17.10
N ALA A 111 23.23 -15.65 16.19
CA ALA A 111 22.38 -16.83 16.02
C ALA A 111 23.17 -18.15 16.19
N ASP A 112 22.55 -19.15 16.82
CA ASP A 112 23.17 -20.44 17.10
C ASP A 112 23.50 -21.29 15.85
N VAL A 113 22.74 -21.12 14.76
CA VAL A 113 22.93 -21.87 13.51
C VAL A 113 22.80 -21.00 12.26
N ARG A 114 23.52 -21.40 11.19
CA ARG A 114 23.54 -20.68 9.91
C ARG A 114 22.17 -20.58 9.23
N MET A 115 21.28 -21.54 9.47
CA MET A 115 19.93 -21.52 8.91
C MET A 115 19.11 -20.34 9.45
N VAL A 116 19.35 -19.92 10.71
CA VAL A 116 18.73 -18.72 11.26
C VAL A 116 19.24 -17.50 10.51
N VAL A 117 20.56 -17.32 10.39
CA VAL A 117 21.17 -16.20 9.65
C VAL A 117 20.68 -16.15 8.20
N SER A 118 20.58 -17.30 7.52
CA SER A 118 20.15 -17.38 6.12
C SER A 118 18.68 -16.98 5.92
N GLY A 119 17.86 -17.03 6.97
CA GLY A 119 16.46 -16.61 6.93
C GLY A 119 16.24 -15.14 7.31
N VAL A 120 17.27 -14.45 7.78
CA VAL A 120 17.17 -13.03 8.16
C VAL A 120 17.02 -12.18 6.89
N ASP A 121 16.11 -11.21 6.93
CA ASP A 121 16.01 -10.18 5.91
C ASP A 121 17.20 -9.22 6.03
N GLN A 122 18.25 -9.53 5.27
CA GLN A 122 19.50 -8.78 5.29
C GLN A 122 19.30 -7.32 4.84
N ALA A 123 18.37 -7.05 3.93
CA ALA A 123 18.13 -5.67 3.48
C ALA A 123 17.59 -4.81 4.63
N THR A 124 16.68 -5.37 5.44
CA THR A 124 16.17 -4.69 6.64
C THR A 124 17.26 -4.60 7.73
N ALA A 125 18.05 -5.65 7.94
CA ALA A 125 19.16 -5.62 8.90
C ALA A 125 20.19 -4.53 8.56
N ASP A 126 20.60 -4.45 7.30
CA ASP A 126 21.53 -3.43 6.80
C ASP A 126 20.96 -2.02 6.92
N ALA A 127 19.65 -1.85 6.65
CA ALA A 127 18.97 -0.56 6.79
C ALA A 127 18.90 -0.07 8.24
N VAL A 128 18.79 -0.97 9.21
CA VAL A 128 18.82 -0.66 10.65
C VAL A 128 20.27 -0.51 11.16
N GLY A 129 21.25 -1.08 10.45
CA GLY A 129 22.67 -1.06 10.85
C GLY A 129 23.04 -2.18 11.83
N VAL A 130 22.33 -3.31 11.78
CA VAL A 130 22.58 -4.47 12.65
C VAL A 130 23.52 -5.46 11.96
N ASP A 131 24.59 -5.83 12.64
CA ASP A 131 25.48 -6.91 12.21
C ASP A 131 24.95 -8.27 12.68
N VAL A 132 24.63 -9.16 11.73
CA VAL A 132 24.03 -10.47 11.98
C VAL A 132 25.10 -11.55 11.81
N ARG A 133 25.39 -12.28 12.90
CA ARG A 133 26.48 -13.26 12.98
C ARG A 133 25.99 -14.65 13.37
N CYS A 134 26.58 -15.69 12.79
CA CYS A 134 26.40 -17.05 13.27
C CYS A 134 27.50 -17.42 14.26
N LEU A 135 27.13 -17.90 15.44
CA LEU A 135 28.06 -18.34 16.47
C LEU A 135 28.96 -19.50 15.99
N LEU A 136 28.46 -20.34 15.09
CA LEU A 136 29.21 -21.48 14.54
C LEU A 136 30.34 -21.08 13.58
N ASP A 137 30.41 -19.81 13.16
CA ASP A 137 31.42 -19.38 12.18
C ASP A 137 32.77 -19.05 12.80
N ALA A 138 32.90 -19.06 14.14
CA ALA A 138 34.19 -18.94 14.78
C ALA A 138 35.13 -20.12 14.43
N ALA A 139 36.39 -19.78 14.15
CA ALA A 139 37.42 -20.77 13.87
C ALA A 139 37.67 -21.66 15.11
N GLY A 140 38.00 -22.94 14.91
CA GLY A 140 38.34 -23.86 16.00
C GLY A 140 37.15 -24.51 16.72
N VAL A 141 35.93 -23.94 16.65
CA VAL A 141 34.74 -24.43 17.38
C VAL A 141 34.51 -25.94 17.29
N ALA A 142 34.66 -26.52 16.11
CA ALA A 142 34.43 -27.96 15.93
C ALA A 142 35.49 -28.82 16.63
N GLU A 143 36.75 -28.39 16.61
CA GLU A 143 37.86 -29.10 17.25
C GLU A 143 37.82 -28.92 18.76
N ASP A 144 37.59 -27.70 19.24
CA ASP A 144 37.50 -27.42 20.68
C ASP A 144 36.32 -28.14 21.33
N ALA A 145 35.18 -28.21 20.64
CA ALA A 145 34.02 -28.98 21.09
C ALA A 145 34.37 -30.47 21.25
N ARG A 146 35.13 -31.03 20.30
CA ARG A 146 35.59 -32.42 20.32
C ARG A 146 36.54 -32.67 21.50
N VAL A 147 37.50 -31.77 21.73
CA VAL A 147 38.46 -31.86 22.84
C VAL A 147 37.76 -31.78 24.19
N ARG A 148 36.76 -30.91 24.34
CA ARG A 148 36.02 -30.70 25.59
C ARG A 148 34.86 -31.68 25.81
N GLY A 149 34.51 -32.48 24.80
CA GLY A 149 33.41 -33.45 24.88
C GLY A 149 32.02 -32.80 24.94
N ILE A 150 31.87 -31.59 24.39
CA ILE A 150 30.60 -30.85 24.35
C ILE A 150 30.12 -30.66 22.90
N THR A 151 28.92 -30.13 22.71
CA THR A 151 28.40 -29.88 21.36
C THR A 151 29.06 -28.66 20.72
N ARG A 152 29.11 -28.64 19.39
CA ARG A 152 29.61 -27.47 18.63
C ARG A 152 28.84 -26.20 18.95
N SER A 153 27.52 -26.28 19.13
CA SER A 153 26.70 -25.11 19.43
C SER A 153 26.91 -24.58 20.85
N ALA A 154 27.20 -25.46 21.83
CA ALA A 154 27.62 -25.03 23.16
C ALA A 154 29.01 -24.37 23.12
N GLN A 155 29.98 -25.01 22.47
CA GLN A 155 31.33 -24.44 22.31
C GLN A 155 31.31 -23.10 21.57
N ALA A 156 30.47 -22.96 20.55
CA ALA A 156 30.29 -21.71 19.82
C ALA A 156 29.84 -20.55 20.72
N VAL A 157 28.93 -20.81 21.65
CA VAL A 157 28.49 -19.80 22.64
C VAL A 157 29.64 -19.44 23.58
N LEU A 158 30.37 -20.44 24.09
CA LEU A 158 31.52 -20.22 24.97
C LEU A 158 32.62 -19.38 24.29
N GLU A 159 32.86 -19.60 22.99
CA GLU A 159 33.85 -18.84 22.22
C GLU A 159 33.50 -17.35 22.08
N HIS A 160 32.21 -17.02 22.14
CA HIS A 160 31.73 -15.64 21.99
C HIS A 160 31.39 -14.99 23.33
N ALA A 161 31.70 -15.60 24.47
CA ALA A 161 31.15 -15.25 25.77
C ALA A 161 31.10 -13.74 26.09
N GLU A 162 32.21 -13.02 25.84
CA GLU A 162 32.30 -11.57 26.10
C GLU A 162 31.50 -10.72 25.09
N GLN A 163 31.36 -11.19 23.84
CA GLN A 163 30.67 -10.48 22.77
C GLN A 163 29.15 -10.55 22.86
N LEU A 164 28.62 -11.47 23.69
CA LEU A 164 27.18 -11.66 23.89
C LEU A 164 26.58 -10.59 24.80
N SER A 165 27.40 -9.80 25.51
CA SER A 165 26.93 -8.69 26.33
C SER A 165 26.47 -7.52 25.46
N GLY A 166 25.27 -7.00 25.72
CA GLY A 166 24.64 -5.95 24.90
C GLY A 166 23.96 -6.47 23.62
N ALA A 167 24.19 -7.72 23.24
CA ALA A 167 23.70 -8.30 21.99
C ALA A 167 22.26 -8.85 22.10
N VAL A 168 21.63 -9.03 20.94
CA VAL A 168 20.45 -9.90 20.80
C VAL A 168 20.93 -11.29 20.41
N VAL A 169 20.55 -12.30 21.19
CA VAL A 169 21.01 -13.69 20.98
C VAL A 169 19.82 -14.58 20.65
N ALA A 170 19.86 -15.22 19.48
CA ALA A 170 18.82 -16.10 18.97
C ALA A 170 19.28 -17.56 18.95
N ILE A 171 18.61 -18.39 19.75
CA ILE A 171 18.84 -19.83 19.79
C ILE A 171 17.63 -20.52 19.13
N GLY A 172 17.75 -20.85 17.84
CA GLY A 172 16.65 -21.44 17.07
C GLY A 172 16.71 -22.96 16.97
N ASN A 173 17.82 -23.61 17.32
CA ASN A 173 17.98 -25.04 17.08
C ASN A 173 18.52 -25.80 18.29
N ALA A 174 19.66 -25.39 18.85
CA ALA A 174 20.42 -26.23 19.78
C ALA A 174 20.10 -25.94 21.26
N PRO A 175 19.45 -26.85 22.01
CA PRO A 175 19.22 -26.67 23.45
C PRO A 175 20.50 -26.46 24.23
N THR A 176 21.57 -27.16 23.86
CA THR A 176 22.89 -27.03 24.50
C THR A 176 23.54 -25.66 24.29
N ALA A 177 23.18 -24.93 23.23
CA ALA A 177 23.64 -23.54 23.07
C ALA A 177 22.93 -22.62 24.07
N LEU A 178 21.63 -22.82 24.27
CA LEU A 178 20.89 -22.07 25.29
C LEU A 178 21.44 -22.39 26.69
N LEU A 179 21.68 -23.65 27.03
CA LEU A 179 22.28 -24.02 28.32
C LEU A 179 23.65 -23.36 28.54
N ALA A 180 24.55 -23.40 27.55
CA ALA A 180 25.85 -22.74 27.64
C ALA A 180 25.72 -21.22 27.81
N LEU A 181 24.73 -20.59 27.17
CA LEU A 181 24.46 -19.17 27.34
C LEU A 181 24.00 -18.86 28.77
N LEU A 182 23.14 -19.70 29.34
CA LEU A 182 22.66 -19.55 30.71
C LEU A 182 23.80 -19.70 31.72
N ASP A 183 24.72 -20.64 31.54
CA ASP A 183 25.91 -20.77 32.38
C ASP A 183 26.76 -19.47 32.37
N LEU A 184 26.90 -18.84 31.20
CA LEU A 184 27.62 -17.57 31.07
C LEU A 184 26.89 -16.39 31.71
N ILE A 185 25.55 -16.39 31.66
CA ILE A 185 24.71 -15.37 32.31
C ILE A 185 24.81 -15.53 33.84
N ASP A 186 24.68 -16.75 34.35
CA ASP A 186 24.78 -17.06 35.78
C ASP A 186 26.18 -16.72 36.33
N ALA A 187 27.24 -16.92 35.53
CA ALA A 187 28.60 -16.50 35.84
C ALA A 187 28.83 -14.98 35.71
N GLY A 188 27.87 -14.22 35.19
CA GLY A 188 27.98 -12.78 34.97
C GLY A 188 28.90 -12.36 33.83
N ILE A 189 29.30 -13.31 32.96
CA ILE A 189 30.21 -13.10 31.82
C ILE A 189 29.44 -12.53 30.62
N ALA A 190 28.22 -13.02 30.38
CA ALA A 190 27.35 -12.56 29.30
C ALA A 190 26.12 -11.83 29.85
N ARG A 191 25.76 -10.69 29.25
CA ARG A 191 24.53 -9.94 29.55
C ARG A 191 23.80 -9.53 28.27
N PRO A 192 23.12 -10.46 27.58
CA PRO A 192 22.34 -10.14 26.38
C PRO A 192 21.23 -9.13 26.70
N GLU A 193 20.92 -8.25 25.74
CA GLU A 193 19.75 -7.37 25.83
C GLU A 193 18.45 -8.12 25.58
N LEU A 194 18.52 -9.23 24.83
CA LEU A 194 17.40 -10.11 24.58
C LEU A 194 17.87 -11.51 24.19
N VAL A 195 17.24 -12.54 24.76
CA VAL A 195 17.39 -13.95 24.35
C VAL A 195 16.13 -14.44 23.65
N LEU A 196 16.24 -14.74 22.36
CA LEU A 196 15.20 -15.43 21.59
C LEU A 196 15.42 -16.95 21.73
N GLY A 197 14.84 -17.53 22.78
CA GLY A 197 15.01 -18.92 23.18
C GLY A 197 14.03 -19.87 22.51
N PHE A 198 14.29 -20.25 21.26
CA PHE A 198 13.46 -21.19 20.51
C PHE A 198 14.14 -22.53 20.15
N PRO A 199 15.03 -23.15 20.97
CA PRO A 199 15.53 -24.47 20.61
C PRO A 199 14.39 -25.48 20.53
N VAL A 200 14.48 -26.38 19.54
CA VAL A 200 13.53 -27.46 19.31
C VAL A 200 14.17 -28.80 19.62
N GLY A 201 13.39 -29.74 20.16
CA GLY A 201 13.85 -31.11 20.31
C GLY A 201 13.26 -31.83 21.50
N TYR A 202 13.51 -33.14 21.56
CA TYR A 202 13.02 -34.01 22.63
C TYR A 202 14.03 -34.21 23.76
N VAL A 203 15.24 -33.66 23.62
CA VAL A 203 16.30 -33.76 24.62
C VAL A 203 16.72 -32.34 25.00
N ALA A 204 16.58 -32.00 26.28
CA ALA A 204 17.00 -30.74 26.89
C ALA A 204 16.32 -29.45 26.36
N ALA A 205 15.43 -29.52 25.35
CA ALA A 205 14.79 -28.33 24.80
C ALA A 205 13.77 -27.71 25.77
N ALA A 206 12.93 -28.54 26.40
CA ALA A 206 11.95 -28.06 27.38
C ALA A 206 12.68 -27.55 28.63
N GLU A 207 13.68 -28.31 29.08
CA GLU A 207 14.48 -28.02 30.26
C GLU A 207 15.28 -26.73 30.08
N SER A 208 16.00 -26.56 28.96
CA SER A 208 16.77 -25.33 28.70
C SER A 208 15.92 -24.06 28.64
N LYS A 209 14.70 -24.15 28.11
CA LYS A 209 13.76 -23.02 28.07
C LYS A 209 13.13 -22.75 29.44
N GLU A 210 12.92 -23.79 30.25
CA GLU A 210 12.50 -23.64 31.64
C GLU A 210 13.59 -22.98 32.49
N GLU A 211 14.85 -23.39 32.33
CA GLU A 211 15.98 -22.73 32.98
C GLU A 211 16.06 -21.24 32.58
N LEU A 212 15.90 -20.92 31.29
CA LEU A 212 15.87 -19.53 30.80
C LEU A 212 14.81 -18.67 31.51
N ARG A 213 13.61 -19.23 31.73
CA ARG A 213 12.50 -18.52 32.38
C ARG A 213 12.76 -18.13 33.83
N GLN A 214 13.74 -18.77 34.46
CA GLN A 214 14.09 -18.57 35.86
C GLN A 214 15.22 -17.55 36.06
N ARG A 215 15.84 -17.02 34.98
CA ARG A 215 16.93 -16.04 35.05
C ARG A 215 16.44 -14.62 34.81
N ASP A 216 17.15 -13.66 35.39
CA ASP A 216 16.92 -12.23 35.19
C ASP A 216 17.60 -11.74 33.89
N VAL A 217 17.04 -12.19 32.76
CA VAL A 217 17.43 -11.76 31.42
C VAL A 217 16.17 -11.60 30.57
N PRO A 218 16.05 -10.56 29.72
CA PRO A 218 14.90 -10.46 28.83
C PRO A 218 14.89 -11.62 27.84
N TYR A 219 13.73 -12.25 27.67
CA TYR A 219 13.59 -13.36 26.74
C TYR A 219 12.24 -13.39 26.02
N VAL A 220 12.22 -14.09 24.89
CA VAL A 220 11.02 -14.62 24.26
C VAL A 220 11.23 -16.11 24.02
N THR A 221 10.31 -16.95 24.47
CA THR A 221 10.46 -18.42 24.41
C THR A 221 9.12 -19.13 24.28
N LEU A 222 9.15 -20.42 23.95
CA LEU A 222 8.00 -21.33 24.08
C LEU A 222 8.23 -22.30 25.24
N ARG A 223 7.19 -22.70 25.96
CA ARG A 223 7.24 -23.87 26.86
C ARG A 223 7.37 -25.17 26.06
N GLY A 224 7.80 -26.25 26.72
CA GLY A 224 7.83 -27.60 26.13
C GLY A 224 8.90 -27.82 25.04
N HIS A 225 8.66 -28.73 24.11
CA HIS A 225 9.65 -29.17 23.11
C HIS A 225 9.60 -28.39 21.78
N ARG A 226 8.54 -27.61 21.56
CA ARG A 226 8.33 -26.84 20.33
C ARG A 226 9.29 -25.67 20.24
N GLY A 227 9.72 -25.35 19.04
CA GLY A 227 10.76 -24.36 18.78
C GLY A 227 11.09 -24.37 17.30
N GLY A 228 12.29 -23.91 16.97
CA GLY A 228 12.91 -24.13 15.67
C GLY A 228 13.39 -22.85 15.03
N THR A 229 14.21 -23.05 14.01
CA THR A 229 14.73 -21.97 13.17
C THR A 229 13.63 -21.06 12.59
N PRO A 230 12.45 -21.55 12.14
CA PRO A 230 11.39 -20.67 11.65
C PRO A 230 10.92 -19.65 12.68
N LEU A 231 10.82 -20.02 13.96
CA LEU A 231 10.42 -19.11 15.03
C LEU A 231 11.51 -18.09 15.33
N ALA A 232 12.77 -18.52 15.43
CA ALA A 232 13.90 -17.61 15.62
C ALA A 232 14.00 -16.60 14.47
N VAL A 233 13.92 -17.05 13.22
CA VAL A 233 13.93 -16.18 12.03
C VAL A 233 12.76 -15.21 12.04
N SER A 234 11.55 -15.70 12.30
CA SER A 234 10.36 -14.86 12.36
C SER A 234 10.45 -13.80 13.46
N ALA A 235 10.98 -14.16 14.63
CA ALA A 235 11.23 -13.21 15.71
C ALA A 235 12.22 -12.13 15.27
N ILE A 236 13.37 -12.52 14.75
CA ILE A 236 14.41 -11.60 14.29
C ILE A 236 13.84 -10.63 13.24
N ASN A 237 13.22 -11.15 12.18
CA ASN A 237 12.68 -10.33 11.10
C ASN A 237 11.55 -9.41 11.58
N THR A 238 10.74 -9.86 12.53
CA THR A 238 9.69 -9.01 13.09
C THR A 238 10.29 -7.87 13.92
N LEU A 239 11.30 -8.15 14.76
CA LEU A 239 11.98 -7.12 15.55
C LEU A 239 12.75 -6.14 14.67
N LEU A 240 13.47 -6.63 13.65
CA LEU A 240 14.15 -5.79 12.66
C LEU A 240 13.17 -4.89 11.92
N ARG A 241 12.01 -5.41 11.52
CA ARG A 241 10.96 -4.60 10.87
C ARG A 241 10.39 -3.54 11.82
N ILE A 242 10.13 -3.87 13.08
CA ILE A 242 9.71 -2.89 14.10
C ILE A 242 10.79 -1.83 14.30
N ALA A 243 12.06 -2.24 14.41
CA ALA A 243 13.20 -1.32 14.52
C ALA A 243 13.35 -0.42 13.27
N SER A 244 13.10 -0.97 12.08
CA SER A 244 13.12 -0.28 10.78
C SER A 244 12.02 0.78 10.66
N GLU A 245 10.78 0.41 11.01
CA GLU A 245 9.64 1.33 11.06
C GLU A 245 9.90 2.49 12.03
N ARG A 246 10.57 2.19 13.16
CA ARG A 246 11.03 3.18 14.14
C ARG A 246 12.33 3.91 13.77
N THR A 247 13.02 3.56 12.68
CA THR A 247 14.22 4.28 12.17
C THR A 247 13.88 5.27 11.05
N GLY A 248 12.71 5.14 10.42
CA GLY A 248 12.07 6.24 9.67
C GLY A 248 11.66 7.41 10.59
N GLU A 249 11.46 7.13 11.87
CA GLU A 249 11.45 8.10 12.95
C GLU A 249 12.88 8.28 13.48
N LYS A 250 13.61 9.28 12.96
CA LYS A 250 14.76 9.77 13.71
C LYS A 250 14.27 10.04 15.15
N PRO A 251 14.92 9.51 16.21
CA PRO A 251 14.83 10.16 17.49
C PRO A 251 15.56 11.50 17.30
N ARG A 252 14.85 12.49 16.77
CA ARG A 252 15.01 13.81 17.33
C ARG A 252 14.68 13.56 18.79
N GLU A 253 15.53 13.99 19.71
CA GLU A 253 14.99 14.58 20.93
C GLU A 253 13.92 15.56 20.42
N ARG A 254 12.67 15.10 20.30
CA ARG A 254 11.55 16.00 20.16
C ARG A 254 11.50 16.57 21.55
N SER A 255 12.11 17.74 21.72
CA SER A 255 11.64 18.70 22.71
C SER A 255 10.12 18.55 22.72
N ARG A 256 9.56 18.20 23.89
CA ARG A 256 8.12 18.03 24.06
C ARG A 256 7.45 19.19 23.33
N PRO A 257 6.50 18.94 22.40
CA PRO A 257 5.96 20.03 21.63
C PRO A 257 5.28 21.01 22.58
N ASP A 258 5.52 22.30 22.37
CA ASP A 258 4.95 23.36 23.18
C ASP A 258 3.45 23.53 22.86
N ALA A 259 3.05 23.16 21.62
CA ALA A 259 1.67 23.19 21.18
C ALA A 259 1.30 22.07 20.19
N ILE A 260 0.03 21.70 20.20
CA ILE A 260 -0.60 20.83 19.20
C ILE A 260 -1.55 21.67 18.33
N LEU A 261 -1.38 21.57 17.02
CA LEU A 261 -2.35 22.11 16.06
C LEU A 261 -3.21 20.96 15.52
N LEU A 262 -4.48 20.89 15.91
CA LEU A 262 -5.39 19.85 15.46
C LEU A 262 -6.02 20.25 14.12
N VAL A 263 -5.66 19.53 13.05
CA VAL A 263 -6.02 19.90 11.67
C VAL A 263 -7.28 19.18 11.23
N GLY A 264 -8.32 19.94 10.87
CA GLY A 264 -9.59 19.41 10.36
C GLY A 264 -9.96 19.98 8.99
N HIS A 265 -10.97 19.41 8.33
CA HIS A 265 -11.42 19.91 7.03
C HIS A 265 -12.09 21.27 7.15
N GLY A 266 -12.67 21.55 8.33
CA GLY A 266 -13.57 22.66 8.59
C GLY A 266 -14.99 22.33 8.12
N SER A 267 -15.98 22.85 8.83
CA SER A 267 -17.39 22.63 8.54
C SER A 267 -18.13 23.95 8.69
N ARG A 268 -19.16 24.15 7.85
CA ARG A 268 -20.11 25.26 8.01
C ARG A 268 -21.13 25.00 9.12
N GLU A 269 -21.21 23.77 9.61
CA GLU A 269 -22.11 23.37 10.69
C GLU A 269 -21.49 23.70 12.06
N PRO A 270 -22.12 24.55 12.88
CA PRO A 270 -21.58 24.95 14.18
C PRO A 270 -21.34 23.78 15.15
N GLU A 271 -22.13 22.71 15.04
CA GLU A 271 -21.99 21.54 15.92
C GLU A 271 -20.70 20.76 15.69
N ALA A 272 -20.23 20.70 14.45
CA ALA A 272 -18.96 20.05 14.10
C ALA A 272 -17.75 20.81 14.69
N ALA A 273 -17.80 22.15 14.70
CA ALA A 273 -16.78 22.97 15.35
C ALA A 273 -16.76 22.73 16.87
N ARG A 274 -17.93 22.70 17.52
CA ARG A 274 -18.06 22.38 18.95
C ARG A 274 -17.55 20.98 19.30
N ALA A 275 -17.71 20.01 18.41
CA ALA A 275 -17.18 18.66 18.60
C ALA A 275 -15.64 18.67 18.62
N MET A 276 -15.01 19.40 17.69
CA MET A 276 -13.56 19.57 17.67
C MET A 276 -13.07 20.30 18.93
N GLU A 277 -13.77 21.35 19.36
CA GLU A 277 -13.46 22.08 20.60
C GLU A 277 -13.48 21.18 21.84
N ARG A 278 -14.44 20.25 21.95
CA ARG A 278 -14.48 19.28 23.05
C ARG A 278 -13.26 18.37 23.05
N VAL A 279 -12.86 17.87 21.88
CA VAL A 279 -11.67 17.04 21.73
C VAL A 279 -10.42 17.82 22.15
N MET A 280 -10.27 19.06 21.68
CA MET A 280 -9.14 19.91 22.06
C MET A 280 -9.10 20.21 23.56
N ALA A 281 -10.24 20.54 24.17
CA ALA A 281 -10.33 20.79 25.61
C ALA A 281 -9.95 19.54 26.42
N GLU A 282 -10.37 18.35 25.99
CA GLU A 282 -9.99 17.09 26.61
C GLU A 282 -8.49 16.81 26.45
N MET A 283 -7.92 17.07 25.26
CA MET A 283 -6.49 16.94 25.00
C MET A 283 -5.67 17.90 25.86
N ALA A 284 -6.11 19.15 26.02
CA ALA A 284 -5.43 20.14 26.87
C ALA A 284 -5.54 19.80 28.37
N ALA A 285 -6.67 19.23 28.81
CA ALA A 285 -6.90 18.88 30.21
C ALA A 285 -6.20 17.58 30.65
N ARG A 286 -6.10 16.60 29.75
CA ARG A 286 -5.54 15.26 30.03
C ARG A 286 -4.10 15.10 29.54
N GLY A 287 -3.68 15.88 28.56
CA GLY A 287 -2.39 15.78 27.91
C GLY A 287 -1.27 16.52 28.65
N PRO A 288 0.00 16.20 28.36
CA PRO A 288 1.15 16.88 28.95
C PRO A 288 1.42 18.28 28.36
N ILE A 289 0.56 18.76 27.46
CA ILE A 289 0.75 19.98 26.64
C ILE A 289 -0.51 20.83 26.78
N GLY A 290 -0.36 22.06 27.27
CA GLY A 290 -1.50 22.94 27.57
C GLY A 290 -2.01 23.76 26.38
N ILE A 291 -1.23 23.87 25.29
CA ILE A 291 -1.61 24.67 24.12
C ILE A 291 -2.11 23.74 23.01
N VAL A 292 -3.41 23.77 22.75
CA VAL A 292 -4.07 23.02 21.67
C VAL A 292 -4.96 23.97 20.88
N GLU A 293 -4.66 24.17 19.61
CA GLU A 293 -5.42 25.06 18.71
C GLU A 293 -5.95 24.30 17.50
N PRO A 294 -7.11 24.69 16.95
CA PRO A 294 -7.60 24.14 15.69
C PRO A 294 -6.88 24.78 14.50
N GLY A 295 -6.83 24.06 13.38
CA GLY A 295 -6.48 24.62 12.08
C GLY A 295 -7.31 23.97 10.99
N PHE A 296 -8.06 24.75 10.22
CA PHE A 296 -8.94 24.21 9.19
C PHE A 296 -8.34 24.37 7.79
N VAL A 297 -8.46 23.32 6.98
CA VAL A 297 -8.01 23.36 5.58
C VAL A 297 -8.89 24.32 4.78
N GLN A 298 -10.21 24.28 5.00
CA GLN A 298 -11.20 25.09 4.27
C GLN A 298 -12.43 25.37 5.17
N LEU A 299 -13.37 26.19 4.70
CA LEU A 299 -14.75 26.32 5.23
C LEU A 299 -14.95 26.87 6.66
N ALA A 300 -13.93 26.91 7.50
CA ALA A 300 -14.00 27.41 8.87
C ALA A 300 -12.70 28.16 9.24
N ALA A 301 -12.80 29.03 10.25
CA ALA A 301 -11.66 29.72 10.86
C ALA A 301 -11.39 29.14 12.26
N PRO A 302 -10.14 29.13 12.75
CA PRO A 302 -8.93 29.62 12.07
C PRO A 302 -8.44 28.68 10.95
N THR A 303 -7.88 29.25 9.90
CA THR A 303 -7.09 28.54 8.89
C THR A 303 -5.82 27.95 9.52
N ILE A 304 -5.15 27.03 8.83
CA ILE A 304 -3.89 26.42 9.33
C ILE A 304 -2.83 27.49 9.69
N PRO A 305 -2.52 28.49 8.85
CA PRO A 305 -1.58 29.55 9.24
C PRO A 305 -2.05 30.38 10.45
N GLU A 306 -3.34 30.71 10.53
CA GLU A 306 -3.89 31.46 11.68
C GLU A 306 -3.82 30.63 12.97
N GLY A 307 -4.07 29.33 12.90
CA GLY A 307 -3.95 28.40 14.04
C GLY A 307 -2.50 28.30 14.54
N VAL A 308 -1.53 28.22 13.61
CA VAL A 308 -0.10 28.32 13.95
C VAL A 308 0.21 29.66 14.64
N GLY A 309 -0.29 30.77 14.11
CA GLY A 309 -0.13 32.09 14.70
C GLY A 309 -0.66 32.17 16.13
N ARG A 310 -1.81 31.55 16.42
CA ARG A 310 -2.36 31.45 17.79
C ARG A 310 -1.48 30.65 18.73
N CYS A 311 -0.90 29.54 18.27
CA CYS A 311 0.08 28.80 19.07
C CYS A 311 1.32 29.65 19.38
N VAL A 312 1.85 30.37 18.39
CA VAL A 312 3.03 31.24 18.56
C VAL A 312 2.75 32.39 19.52
N LEU A 313 1.58 33.02 19.44
CA LEU A 313 1.16 34.07 20.39
C LEU A 313 1.10 33.59 21.84
N GLN A 314 0.85 32.30 22.06
CA GLN A 314 0.87 31.65 23.37
C GLN A 314 2.28 31.21 23.80
N GLY A 315 3.31 31.52 23.01
CA GLY A 315 4.72 31.25 23.33
C GLY A 315 5.28 29.95 22.77
N ALA A 316 4.52 29.22 21.93
CA ALA A 316 4.98 27.95 21.37
C ALA A 316 6.13 28.15 20.37
N ARG A 317 7.22 27.38 20.54
CA ARG A 317 8.37 27.35 19.62
C ARG A 317 8.46 26.03 18.87
N ASN A 318 7.81 24.97 19.38
CA ASN A 318 7.72 23.65 18.77
C ASN A 318 6.24 23.26 18.62
N ILE A 319 5.72 23.29 17.40
CA ILE A 319 4.32 22.98 17.09
C ILE A 319 4.25 21.66 16.33
N VAL A 320 3.36 20.75 16.77
CA VAL A 320 3.04 19.53 16.03
C VAL A 320 1.63 19.64 15.46
N ALA A 321 1.52 19.64 14.13
CA ALA A 321 0.26 19.60 13.41
C ALA A 321 -0.22 18.14 13.27
N VAL A 322 -1.38 17.83 13.82
CA VAL A 322 -1.98 16.48 13.83
C VAL A 322 -3.22 16.46 12.94
N PRO A 323 -3.21 15.75 11.80
CA PRO A 323 -4.39 15.64 10.95
C PRO A 323 -5.47 14.76 11.59
N TYR A 324 -6.60 15.37 11.95
CA TYR A 324 -7.78 14.72 12.52
C TYR A 324 -8.67 14.13 11.41
N PHE A 325 -8.12 13.20 10.63
CA PHE A 325 -8.77 12.55 9.49
C PHE A 325 -8.74 11.02 9.61
N LEU A 326 -9.86 10.36 9.30
CA LEU A 326 -10.00 8.90 9.33
C LEU A 326 -9.55 8.21 8.02
N HIS A 327 -9.50 8.94 6.91
CA HIS A 327 -9.13 8.42 5.59
C HIS A 327 -8.16 9.36 4.86
N GLU A 328 -7.23 8.79 4.11
CA GLU A 328 -6.24 9.55 3.32
C GLU A 328 -6.87 10.08 2.02
N GLY A 329 -7.51 11.25 2.08
CA GLY A 329 -7.89 12.00 0.87
C GLY A 329 -6.66 12.65 0.21
N LYS A 330 -6.70 12.87 -1.11
CA LYS A 330 -5.63 13.57 -1.88
C LYS A 330 -5.22 14.94 -1.29
N HIS A 331 -6.11 15.57 -0.52
CA HIS A 331 -5.86 16.84 0.19
C HIS A 331 -4.83 16.73 1.33
N VAL A 332 -4.73 15.59 2.02
CA VAL A 332 -3.81 15.38 3.15
C VAL A 332 -2.35 15.31 2.69
N LEU A 333 -2.12 14.70 1.52
CA LEU A 333 -0.77 14.48 0.98
C LEU A 333 -0.18 15.70 0.25
N ARG A 334 -1.03 16.63 -0.24
CA ARG A 334 -0.57 17.78 -1.05
C ARG A 334 -0.81 19.15 -0.42
N ASP A 335 -1.96 19.38 0.21
CA ASP A 335 -2.39 20.73 0.61
C ASP A 335 -1.89 21.10 2.01
N LEU A 336 -1.91 20.15 2.96
CA LEU A 336 -1.41 20.38 4.32
C LEU A 336 0.07 20.78 4.37
N PRO A 337 1.00 20.08 3.67
CA PRO A 337 2.39 20.49 3.65
C PRO A 337 2.61 21.89 3.07
N ALA A 338 1.79 22.32 2.10
CA ALA A 338 1.90 23.66 1.52
C ALA A 338 1.47 24.74 2.51
N LEU A 339 0.33 24.55 3.18
CA LEU A 339 -0.20 25.49 4.18
C LEU A 339 0.69 25.60 5.42
N LEU A 340 1.30 24.49 5.86
CA LEU A 340 2.26 24.51 6.96
C LEU A 340 3.59 25.18 6.58
N ARG A 341 4.03 25.07 5.32
CA ARG A 341 5.21 25.80 4.82
C ARG A 341 4.97 27.30 4.80
N GLN A 342 3.79 27.75 4.36
CA GLN A 342 3.40 29.15 4.42
C GLN A 342 3.49 29.69 5.87
N ALA A 343 2.96 28.94 6.83
CA ALA A 343 3.06 29.32 8.24
C ALA A 343 4.51 29.33 8.77
N ALA A 344 5.36 28.40 8.30
CA ALA A 344 6.77 28.36 8.66
C ALA A 344 7.58 29.55 8.11
N GLU A 345 7.22 30.05 6.93
CA GLU A 345 7.80 31.26 6.35
C GLU A 345 7.45 32.53 7.15
N GLU A 346 6.23 32.58 7.68
CA GLU A 346 5.75 33.69 8.52
C GLU A 346 6.36 33.67 9.94
N TYR A 347 6.67 32.49 10.46
CA TYR A 347 7.25 32.29 11.80
C TYR A 347 8.58 31.51 11.77
N PRO A 348 9.68 32.09 11.25
CA PRO A 348 10.95 31.38 11.04
C PRO A 348 11.65 30.94 12.34
N GLY A 349 11.24 31.45 13.50
CA GLY A 349 11.74 31.06 14.83
C GLY A 349 11.00 29.87 15.45
N THR A 350 9.99 29.32 14.78
CA THR A 350 9.11 28.27 15.29
C THR A 350 9.27 27.01 14.45
N GLN A 351 9.59 25.88 15.10
CA GLN A 351 9.64 24.58 14.45
C GLN A 351 8.23 24.01 14.31
N ILE A 352 7.81 23.75 13.08
CA ILE A 352 6.50 23.15 12.76
C ILE A 352 6.71 21.75 12.19
N CYS A 353 6.10 20.74 12.79
CA CYS A 353 6.19 19.34 12.37
C CYS A 353 4.80 18.79 12.03
N LEU A 354 4.66 18.10 10.90
CA LEU A 354 3.44 17.39 10.54
C LEU A 354 3.51 15.94 11.06
N ALA A 355 2.50 15.52 11.83
CA ALA A 355 2.31 14.14 12.24
C ALA A 355 1.53 13.34 11.18
N ALA A 356 1.59 12.01 11.28
CA ALA A 356 0.73 11.14 10.48
C ALA A 356 -0.76 11.38 10.82
N PRO A 357 -1.68 11.25 9.85
CA PRO A 357 -3.11 11.32 10.12
C PRO A 357 -3.56 10.19 11.06
N ILE A 358 -4.70 10.38 11.72
CA ILE A 358 -5.28 9.34 12.61
C ILE A 358 -5.52 8.04 11.83
N GLY A 359 -6.09 8.11 10.62
CA GLY A 359 -6.21 6.97 9.71
C GLY A 359 -6.87 5.74 10.35
N SER A 360 -6.34 4.55 10.06
CA SER A 360 -6.81 3.24 10.58
C SER A 360 -6.16 2.84 11.91
N HIS A 361 -5.91 3.80 12.81
CA HIS A 361 -5.31 3.51 14.12
C HIS A 361 -6.17 2.53 14.95
N SER A 362 -5.53 1.54 15.59
CA SER A 362 -6.20 0.46 16.34
C SER A 362 -7.12 0.95 17.47
N GLY A 363 -6.82 2.11 18.05
CA GLY A 363 -7.69 2.77 19.02
C GLY A 363 -9.10 3.07 18.48
N LEU A 364 -9.26 3.35 17.18
CA LEU A 364 -10.57 3.55 16.56
C LEU A 364 -11.35 2.25 16.45
N THR A 365 -10.67 1.14 16.13
CA THR A 365 -11.27 -0.19 16.16
C THR A 365 -11.79 -0.52 17.56
N ASN A 366 -11.02 -0.21 18.60
CA ASN A 366 -11.43 -0.41 19.98
C ASN A 366 -12.64 0.45 20.35
N ILE A 367 -12.67 1.73 19.95
CA ILE A 367 -13.84 2.60 20.16
C ILE A 367 -15.07 2.07 19.41
N ALA A 368 -14.90 1.56 18.19
CA ALA A 368 -15.99 0.98 17.43
C ALA A 368 -16.55 -0.29 18.09
N LEU A 369 -15.67 -1.16 18.59
CA LEU A 369 -16.05 -2.37 19.33
C LEU A 369 -16.71 -2.02 20.67
N ASP A 370 -16.14 -1.09 21.44
CA ASP A 370 -16.72 -0.61 22.69
C ASP A 370 -18.13 -0.04 22.45
N ARG A 371 -18.32 0.77 21.41
CA ARG A 371 -19.66 1.26 21.06
C ARG A 371 -20.62 0.15 20.64
N ALA A 372 -20.14 -0.87 19.92
CA ALA A 372 -20.97 -2.00 19.50
C ALA A 372 -21.38 -2.90 20.69
N MET A 373 -20.53 -3.02 21.71
CA MET A 373 -20.72 -3.92 22.84
C MET A 373 -21.34 -3.23 24.07
N HIS A 374 -21.02 -1.95 24.28
CA HIS A 374 -21.29 -1.21 25.51
C HIS A 374 -21.87 0.18 25.27
N GLY A 375 -21.90 0.64 24.02
CA GLY A 375 -22.45 1.94 23.66
C GLY A 375 -23.98 1.99 23.83
N PRO A 376 -24.54 3.16 24.14
CA PRO A 376 -25.99 3.34 24.11
C PRO A 376 -26.51 3.17 22.67
N PHE A 377 -27.51 2.30 22.48
CA PHE A 377 -28.20 2.17 21.19
C PHE A 377 -29.03 3.44 20.92
N ILE A 378 -28.79 4.07 19.77
CA ILE A 378 -29.41 5.36 19.39
C ILE A 378 -30.75 5.15 18.64
N GLY A 379 -31.16 3.91 18.41
CA GLY A 379 -32.45 3.53 17.83
C GLY A 379 -32.39 2.20 17.08
N ASP A 380 -33.56 1.66 16.69
CA ASP A 380 -33.67 0.53 15.77
C ASP A 380 -33.62 1.01 14.30
N VAL A 381 -33.02 0.22 13.41
CA VAL A 381 -32.84 0.52 11.98
C VAL A 381 -34.18 0.57 11.20
N LEU A 382 -35.28 0.16 11.83
CA LEU A 382 -36.60 0.12 11.21
C LEU A 382 -37.53 1.18 11.81
N GLU A 383 -37.29 2.45 11.50
CA GLU A 383 -38.36 3.45 11.34
C GLU A 383 -37.90 4.61 10.43
N SER A 384 -38.38 4.57 9.18
CA SER A 384 -38.34 5.59 8.13
C SER A 384 -36.98 6.02 7.56
N ALA A 385 -36.60 5.39 6.44
CA ALA A 385 -35.54 5.85 5.52
C ALA A 385 -35.98 7.04 4.63
N ASN A 386 -36.73 8.01 5.18
CA ASN A 386 -37.28 9.12 4.37
C ASN A 386 -36.65 10.51 4.60
N ASP A 387 -35.66 10.66 5.50
CA ASP A 387 -35.16 11.99 5.90
C ASP A 387 -33.66 12.25 5.66
N LEU A 388 -33.03 11.62 4.66
CA LEU A 388 -31.69 12.04 4.22
C LEU A 388 -31.72 12.48 2.75
N GLY A 389 -31.78 13.80 2.61
CA GLY A 389 -31.95 14.55 1.37
C GLY A 389 -30.85 14.31 0.34
N ALA A 390 -31.30 14.29 -0.92
CA ALA A 390 -30.48 14.35 -2.10
C ALA A 390 -29.70 15.68 -2.19
N ALA A 391 -28.38 15.60 -2.39
CA ALA A 391 -27.59 16.69 -2.95
C ALA A 391 -26.42 16.11 -3.75
N GLY A 392 -26.60 16.03 -5.08
CA GLY A 392 -25.54 15.71 -6.03
C GLY A 392 -24.61 16.90 -6.27
N TYR A 393 -23.34 16.61 -6.54
CA TYR A 393 -22.36 17.57 -7.07
C TYR A 393 -22.07 17.23 -8.54
N VAL A 394 -22.28 18.19 -9.44
CA VAL A 394 -21.91 18.10 -10.86
C VAL A 394 -20.76 19.07 -11.11
N MET A 395 -19.67 18.62 -11.72
CA MET A 395 -18.58 19.48 -12.21
C MET A 395 -18.80 19.86 -13.68
N SER A 396 -18.46 21.09 -14.06
CA SER A 396 -18.66 21.64 -15.42
C SER A 396 -17.45 21.42 -16.35
N SER A 397 -17.74 21.29 -17.65
CA SER A 397 -16.77 21.11 -18.75
C SER A 397 -16.17 22.43 -19.25
N ALA A 398 -14.95 22.40 -19.82
CA ALA A 398 -14.33 23.60 -20.42
C ALA A 398 -15.09 24.15 -21.64
N PRO A 399 -15.09 25.49 -21.85
CA PRO A 399 -15.78 26.15 -22.95
C PRO A 399 -15.17 25.83 -24.33
N PHE A 400 -16.00 25.83 -25.37
CA PHE A 400 -15.55 25.63 -26.76
C PHE A 400 -14.81 26.85 -27.32
N THR A 401 -13.76 26.58 -28.11
CA THR A 401 -13.13 27.58 -28.99
C THR A 401 -13.59 27.33 -30.43
N TYR A 402 -14.01 28.39 -31.13
CA TYR A 402 -14.55 28.31 -32.49
C TYR A 402 -13.68 29.13 -33.47
N ARG A 403 -13.58 28.68 -34.72
CA ARG A 403 -12.94 29.39 -35.83
C ARG A 403 -13.88 30.45 -36.42
N GLU A 404 -13.34 31.33 -37.26
CA GLU A 404 -14.12 32.37 -37.97
C GLU A 404 -15.23 31.80 -38.87
N ASP A 405 -15.16 30.53 -39.27
CA ASP A 405 -16.16 29.83 -40.07
C ASP A 405 -17.29 29.17 -39.23
N GLY A 406 -17.27 29.35 -37.91
CA GLY A 406 -18.28 28.84 -36.98
C GLY A 406 -18.08 27.39 -36.53
N ARG A 407 -16.99 26.70 -36.91
CA ARG A 407 -16.67 25.34 -36.47
C ARG A 407 -15.73 25.30 -35.26
N PRO A 408 -15.74 24.23 -34.43
CA PRO A 408 -14.78 24.08 -33.33
C PRO A 408 -13.31 24.06 -33.78
N ASP A 409 -12.43 24.77 -33.08
CA ASP A 409 -10.98 24.74 -33.34
C ASP A 409 -10.27 23.71 -32.46
N TRP A 410 -10.29 22.43 -32.85
CA TRP A 410 -9.69 21.33 -32.07
C TRP A 410 -8.19 21.49 -31.85
N SER A 411 -7.48 22.17 -32.76
CA SER A 411 -6.04 22.39 -32.67
C SER A 411 -5.63 23.44 -31.63
N GLN A 412 -6.57 24.32 -31.25
CA GLN A 412 -6.36 25.41 -30.28
C GLN A 412 -7.26 25.27 -29.04
N MET A 413 -8.13 24.24 -28.99
CA MET A 413 -9.10 24.00 -27.91
C MET A 413 -8.43 23.80 -26.55
N TRP A 414 -7.16 23.38 -26.54
CA TRP A 414 -6.33 23.25 -25.34
C TRP A 414 -4.93 23.81 -25.64
N GLN A 415 -4.41 24.68 -24.77
CA GLN A 415 -3.07 25.27 -24.94
C GLN A 415 -1.95 24.37 -24.40
N SER A 416 -2.27 23.40 -23.53
CA SER A 416 -1.32 22.41 -23.02
C SER A 416 -1.95 21.03 -22.75
N PHE A 417 -1.14 19.96 -22.71
CA PHE A 417 -1.61 18.60 -22.38
C PHE A 417 -2.19 18.50 -20.96
N CYS A 418 -1.71 19.33 -20.03
CA CYS A 418 -2.27 19.43 -18.68
C CYS A 418 -3.72 19.95 -18.71
N GLU A 419 -4.06 20.88 -19.62
CA GLU A 419 -5.43 21.35 -19.82
C GLU A 419 -6.33 20.30 -20.48
N LEU A 420 -5.83 19.58 -21.49
CA LEU A 420 -6.52 18.41 -22.08
C LEU A 420 -6.86 17.36 -21.00
N SER A 421 -5.95 17.13 -20.05
CA SER A 421 -6.13 16.17 -18.96
C SER A 421 -6.99 16.70 -17.80
N LEU A 422 -7.03 18.01 -17.55
CA LEU A 422 -7.84 18.64 -16.51
C LEU A 422 -9.31 18.83 -16.93
N PHE A 423 -9.53 19.19 -18.19
CA PHE A 423 -10.84 19.60 -18.71
C PHE A 423 -11.51 18.56 -19.62
N GLY A 424 -10.79 17.49 -19.97
CA GLY A 424 -11.17 16.49 -20.97
C GLY A 424 -11.94 15.27 -20.44
N GLY A 425 -12.70 15.41 -19.36
CA GLY A 425 -13.79 14.48 -19.06
C GLY A 425 -15.13 15.15 -19.39
N PRO A 426 -16.13 14.42 -19.93
CA PRO A 426 -17.49 14.95 -19.99
C PRO A 426 -17.96 15.35 -18.58
N PRO A 427 -18.99 16.20 -18.43
CA PRO A 427 -19.65 16.37 -17.13
C PRO A 427 -19.92 14.98 -16.57
N HIS A 428 -19.39 14.68 -15.37
CA HIS A 428 -19.31 13.34 -14.79
C HIS A 428 -20.43 12.38 -15.24
N ARG A 429 -20.19 11.58 -16.28
CA ARG A 429 -20.99 10.39 -16.56
C ARG A 429 -20.27 9.25 -15.85
N GLY A 430 -20.87 8.80 -14.75
CA GLY A 430 -20.39 7.64 -14.00
C GLY A 430 -20.40 6.35 -14.86
N PRO A 431 -20.01 5.20 -14.30
CA PRO A 431 -20.03 3.91 -15.01
C PRO A 431 -21.42 3.50 -15.56
N ASP A 432 -22.47 4.23 -15.19
CA ASP A 432 -23.86 3.97 -15.54
C ASP A 432 -24.29 4.55 -16.92
N ASP A 433 -23.50 5.42 -17.58
CA ASP A 433 -23.88 6.02 -18.89
C ASP A 433 -22.70 6.17 -19.88
N PRO A 434 -22.11 5.06 -20.37
CA PRO A 434 -20.98 5.10 -21.32
C PRO A 434 -21.42 5.44 -22.75
N VAL A 435 -20.53 6.04 -23.54
CA VAL A 435 -20.78 6.31 -24.97
C VAL A 435 -20.71 5.00 -25.76
N ARG A 436 -21.89 4.50 -26.15
CA ARG A 436 -22.05 3.21 -26.87
C ARG A 436 -22.18 3.39 -28.37
N SER A 437 -22.20 2.27 -29.10
CA SER A 437 -22.44 2.18 -30.56
C SER A 437 -23.88 1.82 -31.00
N ILE A 438 -24.81 1.58 -30.07
CA ILE A 438 -26.22 1.21 -30.32
C ILE A 438 -27.13 2.38 -30.75
N GLU A 439 -27.71 2.35 -31.96
CA GLU A 439 -28.76 3.28 -32.43
C GLU A 439 -30.00 3.26 -31.50
N LEU A 440 -30.40 4.42 -31.02
CA LEU A 440 -31.73 4.63 -30.44
C LEU A 440 -32.60 5.25 -31.52
N GLU A 441 -33.74 4.63 -31.81
CA GLU A 441 -34.65 5.08 -32.86
C GLU A 441 -35.08 6.54 -32.64
N GLY A 442 -34.85 7.37 -33.66
CA GLY A 442 -35.50 8.68 -33.79
C GLY A 442 -34.67 9.88 -33.34
N SER A 443 -33.80 10.37 -34.22
CA SER A 443 -33.49 11.81 -34.29
C SER A 443 -32.98 12.17 -35.69
N ALA A 444 -33.51 13.26 -36.26
CA ALA A 444 -33.09 13.77 -37.55
C ALA A 444 -31.69 14.42 -37.46
N PRO A 445 -30.85 14.31 -38.51
CA PRO A 445 -29.49 14.83 -38.47
C PRO A 445 -29.48 16.36 -38.32
N ALA A 446 -28.77 16.86 -37.31
CA ALA A 446 -28.46 18.28 -37.17
C ALA A 446 -27.36 18.69 -38.18
N VAL A 447 -27.32 19.98 -38.51
CA VAL A 447 -26.40 20.54 -39.52
C VAL A 447 -24.95 20.41 -39.07
N GLY A 448 -24.13 19.81 -39.94
CA GLY A 448 -22.72 19.49 -39.71
C GLY A 448 -22.57 18.03 -39.31
N ASP A 449 -22.15 17.17 -40.26
CA ASP A 449 -22.07 15.72 -40.04
C ASP A 449 -21.13 15.40 -38.85
N PRO A 450 -21.66 14.97 -37.69
CA PRO A 450 -20.85 14.70 -36.51
C PRO A 450 -19.78 13.64 -36.77
N ILE A 451 -20.01 12.74 -37.74
CA ILE A 451 -19.02 11.72 -38.12
C ILE A 451 -17.82 12.38 -38.79
N ASP A 452 -18.04 13.32 -39.70
CA ASP A 452 -16.97 14.08 -40.33
C ASP A 452 -16.21 14.94 -39.32
N GLU A 453 -16.91 15.45 -38.31
CA GLU A 453 -16.30 16.24 -37.24
C GLU A 453 -15.43 15.40 -36.30
N VAL A 454 -15.85 14.20 -35.91
CA VAL A 454 -15.02 13.25 -35.15
C VAL A 454 -13.75 12.92 -35.92
N ARG A 455 -13.87 12.63 -37.23
CA ARG A 455 -12.74 12.30 -38.09
C ARG A 455 -11.76 13.47 -38.21
N ARG A 456 -12.28 14.69 -38.38
CA ARG A 456 -11.48 15.93 -38.43
C ARG A 456 -10.77 16.19 -37.10
N GLY A 457 -11.48 16.11 -35.98
CA GLY A 457 -10.92 16.35 -34.66
C GLY A 457 -9.82 15.35 -34.28
N ILE A 458 -9.98 14.06 -34.62
CA ILE A 458 -8.93 13.05 -34.43
C ILE A 458 -7.69 13.40 -35.25
N TYR A 459 -7.86 13.77 -36.53
CA TYR A 459 -6.73 14.14 -37.38
C TYR A 459 -6.02 15.40 -36.88
N GLU A 460 -6.77 16.47 -36.52
CA GLU A 460 -6.19 17.73 -36.05
C GLU A 460 -5.44 17.59 -34.71
N THR A 461 -5.85 16.66 -33.84
CA THR A 461 -5.23 16.46 -32.52
C THR A 461 -4.13 15.40 -32.49
N THR A 462 -4.18 14.41 -33.38
CA THR A 462 -3.26 13.24 -33.35
C THR A 462 -2.45 13.05 -34.62
N GLY A 463 -2.89 13.61 -35.75
CA GLY A 463 -2.36 13.31 -37.08
C GLY A 463 -2.74 11.93 -37.62
N LEU A 464 -3.56 11.15 -36.91
CA LEU A 464 -3.99 9.83 -37.37
C LEU A 464 -5.14 9.94 -38.39
N VAL A 465 -5.06 9.13 -39.45
CA VAL A 465 -6.07 9.10 -40.52
C VAL A 465 -7.24 8.22 -40.10
N SER A 466 -8.47 8.70 -40.34
CA SER A 466 -9.69 7.95 -40.03
C SER A 466 -10.66 7.79 -41.21
N GLU A 467 -11.24 6.60 -41.31
CA GLU A 467 -12.12 6.17 -42.40
C GLU A 467 -13.46 5.64 -41.85
N LEU A 468 -14.52 5.80 -42.64
CA LEU A 468 -15.82 5.19 -42.33
C LEU A 468 -15.70 3.66 -42.35
N ALA A 469 -16.29 3.00 -41.36
CA ALA A 469 -16.26 1.55 -41.26
C ALA A 469 -17.66 0.96 -41.36
N GLU A 470 -18.15 0.37 -40.27
CA GLU A 470 -19.51 -0.18 -40.15
C GLU A 470 -20.45 0.84 -39.48
N PRO A 471 -21.78 0.72 -39.64
CA PRO A 471 -22.73 1.67 -39.05
C PRO A 471 -22.45 1.92 -37.57
N GLY A 472 -22.26 3.18 -37.22
CA GLY A 472 -21.94 3.63 -35.87
C GLY A 472 -20.45 3.62 -35.48
N TRP A 473 -19.55 3.27 -36.41
CA TRP A 473 -18.11 3.17 -36.15
C TRP A 473 -17.28 3.85 -37.24
N ILE A 474 -16.19 4.49 -36.81
CA ILE A 474 -15.08 4.89 -37.68
C ILE A 474 -13.83 4.11 -37.29
N THR A 475 -12.93 3.93 -38.26
CA THR A 475 -11.60 3.38 -38.04
C THR A 475 -10.58 4.50 -37.98
N VAL A 476 -9.58 4.36 -37.12
CA VAL A 476 -8.41 5.21 -36.98
C VAL A 476 -7.19 4.34 -37.23
N THR A 477 -6.38 4.69 -38.22
CA THR A 477 -5.19 3.90 -38.59
C THR A 477 -4.04 4.24 -37.66
N CYS A 478 -3.60 3.27 -36.85
CA CYS A 478 -2.46 3.42 -35.95
C CYS A 478 -1.15 2.99 -36.63
N ALA A 479 -0.02 3.49 -36.12
CA ALA A 479 1.32 3.19 -36.65
C ALA A 479 1.76 1.72 -36.45
N SER A 480 1.13 0.99 -35.53
CA SER A 480 1.37 -0.44 -35.33
C SER A 480 0.16 -1.11 -34.69
N GLU A 481 0.09 -2.45 -34.79
CA GLU A 481 -0.93 -3.25 -34.12
C GLU A 481 -0.86 -3.09 -32.59
N ARG A 482 0.34 -2.92 -32.04
CA ARG A 482 0.56 -2.67 -30.61
C ARG A 482 -0.06 -1.36 -30.14
N MET A 483 0.06 -0.32 -30.96
CA MET A 483 -0.54 0.99 -30.69
C MET A 483 -2.06 0.90 -30.71
N ALA A 484 -2.66 0.27 -31.72
CA ALA A 484 -4.11 0.09 -31.82
C ALA A 484 -4.68 -0.70 -30.62
N ALA A 485 -4.04 -1.81 -30.25
CA ALA A 485 -4.46 -2.64 -29.12
C ALA A 485 -4.37 -1.90 -27.76
N TRP A 486 -3.27 -1.17 -27.54
CA TRP A 486 -3.07 -0.40 -26.30
C TRP A 486 -4.02 0.79 -26.19
N MET A 487 -4.22 1.53 -27.30
CA MET A 487 -5.17 2.63 -27.34
C MET A 487 -6.60 2.14 -27.09
N CYS A 488 -7.00 1.02 -27.71
CA CYS A 488 -8.32 0.41 -27.50
C CYS A 488 -8.60 0.08 -26.03
N ALA A 489 -7.65 -0.55 -25.34
CA ALA A 489 -7.83 -0.91 -23.92
C ALA A 489 -7.98 0.32 -23.02
N THR A 490 -7.25 1.40 -23.33
CA THR A 490 -7.25 2.63 -22.53
C THR A 490 -8.50 3.47 -22.79
N ILE A 491 -8.97 3.54 -24.03
CA ILE A 491 -10.22 4.24 -24.40
C ILE A 491 -11.43 3.62 -23.69
N ILE A 492 -11.48 2.29 -23.57
CA ILE A 492 -12.54 1.57 -22.84
C ILE A 492 -12.54 1.94 -21.34
N LEU A 493 -11.36 2.10 -20.73
CA LEU A 493 -11.24 2.50 -19.32
C LEU A 493 -11.72 3.95 -19.07
N GLU A 494 -11.77 4.77 -20.12
CA GLU A 494 -12.28 6.14 -20.10
C GLU A 494 -13.75 6.21 -20.54
N ASN A 495 -14.49 5.08 -20.47
CA ASN A 495 -15.93 4.95 -20.72
C ASN A 495 -16.40 5.28 -22.16
N VAL A 496 -15.52 5.09 -23.15
CA VAL A 496 -15.86 5.16 -24.59
C VAL A 496 -15.70 3.78 -25.22
N ASP A 497 -16.70 3.32 -25.99
CA ASP A 497 -16.61 2.07 -26.74
C ASP A 497 -15.39 2.08 -27.70
N ALA A 498 -14.63 0.99 -27.78
CA ALA A 498 -13.55 0.85 -28.75
C ALA A 498 -13.33 -0.61 -29.17
N ARG A 499 -12.79 -0.82 -30.39
CA ARG A 499 -12.32 -2.15 -30.87
C ARG A 499 -10.98 -1.99 -31.57
N ALA A 500 -10.19 -3.07 -31.67
CA ALA A 500 -8.96 -3.05 -32.47
C ALA A 500 -8.88 -4.30 -33.36
N ARG A 501 -8.46 -4.13 -34.61
CA ARG A 501 -8.18 -5.22 -35.55
C ARG A 501 -6.94 -4.88 -36.39
N GLY A 502 -5.88 -5.66 -36.23
CA GLY A 502 -4.57 -5.30 -36.81
C GLY A 502 -4.12 -3.94 -36.27
N ASN A 503 -3.75 -3.03 -37.17
CA ASN A 503 -3.41 -1.64 -36.82
C ASN A 503 -4.59 -0.66 -36.89
N ALA A 504 -5.82 -1.13 -37.10
CA ALA A 504 -7.02 -0.29 -37.13
C ALA A 504 -7.72 -0.26 -35.76
N LEU A 505 -7.95 0.94 -35.23
CA LEU A 505 -8.69 1.22 -34.01
C LEU A 505 -10.10 1.72 -34.36
N TYR A 506 -11.13 1.09 -33.84
CA TYR A 506 -12.53 1.47 -34.07
C TYR A 506 -13.03 2.28 -32.89
N VAL A 507 -13.65 3.43 -33.16
CA VAL A 507 -14.31 4.29 -32.17
C VAL A 507 -15.70 4.70 -32.66
N PRO A 508 -16.67 4.95 -31.76
CA PRO A 508 -18.03 5.22 -32.15
C PRO A 508 -18.16 6.61 -32.78
N ALA A 509 -18.95 6.71 -33.84
CA ALA A 509 -19.34 7.98 -34.45
C ALA A 509 -20.70 7.83 -35.13
N ARG A 510 -21.62 8.77 -34.91
CA ARG A 510 -22.98 8.69 -35.46
C ARG A 510 -23.56 10.05 -35.85
N PRO A 511 -24.55 10.09 -36.75
CA PRO A 511 -25.23 11.34 -37.10
C PRO A 511 -26.01 11.97 -35.92
N SER A 512 -26.35 11.16 -34.91
CA SER A 512 -27.10 11.58 -33.72
C SER A 512 -26.21 12.12 -32.58
N PHE A 513 -24.88 12.07 -32.73
CA PHE A 513 -23.96 12.54 -31.69
C PHE A 513 -24.01 14.06 -31.56
N THR A 514 -24.05 14.55 -30.33
CA THR A 514 -23.99 15.99 -30.07
C THR A 514 -22.56 16.47 -30.05
N MET A 515 -22.33 17.71 -30.47
CA MET A 515 -20.99 18.31 -30.52
C MET A 515 -20.38 18.44 -29.11
N GLU A 516 -21.18 18.83 -28.13
CA GLU A 516 -20.69 19.15 -26.79
C GLU A 516 -20.39 17.92 -25.92
N ASP A 517 -21.08 16.79 -26.16
CA ASP A 517 -20.93 15.58 -25.36
C ASP A 517 -20.22 14.45 -26.10
N GLU A 518 -20.88 13.79 -27.07
CA GLU A 518 -20.36 12.55 -27.65
C GLU A 518 -19.17 12.80 -28.59
N VAL A 519 -19.28 13.79 -29.50
CA VAL A 519 -18.20 14.12 -30.45
C VAL A 519 -16.94 14.54 -29.70
N LYS A 520 -17.08 15.47 -28.74
CA LYS A 520 -15.97 15.96 -27.92
C LYS A 520 -15.31 14.84 -27.13
N SER A 521 -16.10 13.94 -26.54
CA SER A 521 -15.60 12.83 -25.71
C SER A 521 -14.77 11.84 -26.53
N VAL A 522 -15.24 11.44 -27.73
CA VAL A 522 -14.51 10.52 -28.61
C VAL A 522 -13.17 11.13 -29.06
N ILE A 523 -13.17 12.38 -29.52
CA ILE A 523 -11.94 13.06 -29.98
C ILE A 523 -10.94 13.20 -28.82
N THR A 524 -11.41 13.63 -27.64
CA THR A 524 -10.57 13.90 -26.47
C THR A 524 -9.87 12.64 -25.96
N VAL A 525 -10.60 11.53 -25.82
CA VAL A 525 -10.03 10.28 -25.31
C VAL A 525 -9.03 9.68 -26.31
N VAL A 526 -9.31 9.76 -27.62
CA VAL A 526 -8.36 9.34 -28.66
C VAL A 526 -7.09 10.20 -28.62
N ALA A 527 -7.22 11.52 -28.49
CA ALA A 527 -6.09 12.45 -28.42
C ALA A 527 -5.21 12.21 -27.18
N LYS A 528 -5.83 12.09 -26.01
CA LYS A 528 -5.15 11.83 -24.73
C LYS A 528 -4.38 10.52 -24.77
N THR A 529 -5.04 9.46 -25.25
CA THR A 529 -4.45 8.13 -25.33
C THR A 529 -3.31 8.10 -26.34
N HIS A 530 -3.48 8.71 -27.52
CA HIS A 530 -2.41 8.86 -28.50
C HIS A 530 -1.16 9.57 -27.95
N HIS A 531 -1.36 10.63 -27.16
CA HIS A 531 -0.27 11.37 -26.55
C HIS A 531 0.54 10.51 -25.56
N TYR A 532 -0.12 9.73 -24.70
CA TYR A 532 0.59 8.81 -23.79
C TYR A 532 1.47 7.79 -24.52
N TRP A 533 1.04 7.32 -25.70
CA TRP A 533 1.82 6.42 -26.54
C TRP A 533 3.05 7.12 -27.15
N THR A 534 2.85 8.31 -27.71
CA THR A 534 3.88 9.05 -28.46
C THR A 534 4.91 9.76 -27.56
N SER A 535 4.54 10.18 -26.36
CA SER A 535 5.42 10.83 -25.38
C SER A 535 6.43 9.89 -24.69
N GLY A 536 6.52 8.63 -25.13
CA GLY A 536 7.67 7.77 -24.84
C GLY A 536 7.67 7.07 -23.46
N HIS A 537 6.57 7.08 -22.71
CA HIS A 537 6.48 6.29 -21.47
C HIS A 537 6.54 4.77 -21.70
N LEU A 538 6.47 4.30 -22.96
CA LEU A 538 6.51 2.87 -23.33
C LEU A 538 7.24 2.56 -24.66
N SER A 539 8.05 3.47 -25.22
CA SER A 539 8.86 3.15 -26.41
C SER A 539 10.12 2.36 -26.03
N PRO A 540 10.33 1.11 -26.51
CA PRO A 540 11.55 0.38 -26.23
C PRO A 540 12.73 1.00 -26.98
N ARG A 541 13.81 1.33 -26.25
CA ARG A 541 15.12 1.60 -26.86
C ARG A 541 15.59 0.35 -27.61
N PRO A 542 16.16 0.46 -28.82
CA PRO A 542 16.75 -0.67 -29.51
C PRO A 542 17.95 -1.20 -28.72
N ALA A 543 17.99 -2.51 -28.46
CA ALA A 543 19.08 -3.19 -27.78
C ALA A 543 20.32 -3.29 -28.71
N PRO A 544 21.56 -3.19 -28.17
CA PRO A 544 22.76 -3.31 -28.97
C PRO A 544 22.93 -4.74 -29.51
N LEU A 545 23.24 -4.83 -30.81
CA LEU A 545 23.52 -6.07 -31.53
C LEU A 545 24.69 -6.81 -30.87
N ARG A 546 24.43 -7.95 -30.21
CA ARG A 546 25.47 -8.88 -29.78
C ARG A 546 25.86 -9.76 -30.96
N GLY A 547 27.07 -9.54 -31.49
CA GLY A 547 27.68 -10.39 -32.51
C GLY A 547 27.88 -11.83 -32.02
N HIS A 548 27.39 -12.78 -32.81
CA HIS A 548 27.74 -14.20 -32.67
C HIS A 548 29.07 -14.45 -33.39
N GLY A 549 30.12 -14.79 -32.62
CA GLY A 549 31.25 -15.53 -33.16
C GLY A 549 30.89 -17.03 -33.25
N PRO A 550 31.25 -17.74 -34.34
CA PRO A 550 30.93 -19.15 -34.47
C PRO A 550 31.81 -19.97 -33.53
N ARG A 551 31.21 -20.94 -32.86
CA ARG A 551 31.93 -21.95 -32.08
C ARG A 551 32.73 -22.86 -33.02
N LEU A 552 34.03 -22.91 -32.80
CA LEU A 552 34.87 -24.11 -32.95
C LEU A 552 35.68 -24.26 -31.66
#